data_AF-B1ID50-F1
#
_entry.id   AF-B1ID50-F1
#
_cell.length_a   1.000
_cell.length_b   1.000
_cell.length_c   1.000
_cell.angle_alpha   90.00
_cell.angle_beta   90.00
_cell.angle_gamma   90.00
#
_symmetry.space_group_name_H-M   'P 1'
#
loop_
_entity.id
_entity.type
_entity.pdbx_description
1 polymer ?
#
loop_
_entity_poly.entity_id
_entity_poly.type
_entity_poly.pdbx_seq_one_letter_code
_entity_poly.pdbx_strand_id
1 'polypeptide(L)'
;MKFLIASIIGGIIGYLTNWIAIKMLFRPYEEKRIFGMKVPFTPGLIPKEKIRIAKSVGNAIGEHLLSSEIIVKSLCSENMNNRLKIWIRQKVYSLITTKKTLEDKFKEFLDYKYDYFINALKASLSKLTINNLKNEKNRDKVKQIIKIKLDKILSLKGNHITNNYIYKQIKRGLINNTNEYLKSNNFKEVLKSLIIENIKDEEVLNKKIGNIIPNNFTSNIKVYVYRKKDNLSNYINEMLKEEGNINKLKNILREVINNNVNSFMSMFIDVNAISDKTIVFLEGYLQREETKEEMVSLVNKSIDKVLDTNLQDIIENIPENSKSVIMDEMVDTLCQKLQNTEMILEIIEKIESHFQEKNSLNDIIEKININPYKFINNIIDKFIDSENFEAIINNLISDIIENFMKTPIYELTQGNEEGILNTSYQMVKNVYNRFIENQAEEVISILDISSIVEDRINEFDVYLAEEIILEISSKELKAITWLGGLLGALIGILSPILSKI
;
A
#
# COMPACT_ATOMS: atom_id res chain seq x y z
N MET A 1 60.84 89.09 51.01
CA MET A 1 61.34 87.85 50.38
C MET A 1 60.88 86.57 51.09
N LYS A 2 60.92 86.47 52.43
CA LYS A 2 60.57 85.22 53.14
C LYS A 2 59.13 84.67 52.87
N PHE A 3 58.11 85.53 52.76
CA PHE A 3 56.72 85.11 52.49
C PHE A 3 56.49 84.58 51.07
N LEU A 4 57.13 85.21 50.07
CA LEU A 4 57.01 84.78 48.67
C LEU A 4 57.68 83.41 48.46
N ILE A 5 58.85 83.22 49.08
CA ILE A 5 59.57 81.94 49.05
C ILE A 5 58.75 80.85 49.77
N ALA A 6 58.17 81.15 50.93
CA ALA A 6 57.32 80.21 51.66
C ALA A 6 56.03 79.83 50.89
N SER A 7 55.42 80.78 50.18
CA SER A 7 54.25 80.53 49.32
C SER A 7 54.59 79.66 48.11
N ILE A 8 55.68 79.96 47.39
CA ILE A 8 56.11 79.16 46.23
C ILE A 8 56.47 77.73 46.67
N ILE A 9 57.22 77.59 47.76
CA ILE A 9 57.57 76.28 48.31
C ILE A 9 56.29 75.54 48.78
N GLY A 10 55.40 76.21 49.49
CA GLY A 10 54.12 75.65 49.90
C GLY A 10 53.25 75.20 48.73
N GLY A 11 53.22 75.98 47.65
CA GLY A 11 52.49 75.63 46.43
C GLY A 11 53.10 74.48 45.65
N ILE A 12 54.44 74.41 45.56
CA ILE A 12 55.15 73.28 44.96
C ILE A 12 54.91 72.01 45.79
N ILE A 13 55.02 72.09 47.12
CA ILE A 13 54.75 70.95 48.01
C ILE A 13 53.29 70.50 47.87
N GLY A 14 52.34 71.44 47.85
CA GLY A 14 50.91 71.14 47.68
C GLY A 14 50.60 70.47 46.34
N TYR A 15 51.18 70.97 45.24
CA TYR A 15 51.03 70.39 43.91
C TYR A 15 51.66 68.99 43.84
N LEU A 16 52.91 68.85 44.29
CA LEU A 16 53.65 67.59 44.23
C LEU A 16 53.02 66.51 45.11
N THR A 17 52.60 66.87 46.33
CA THR A 17 51.97 65.94 47.26
C THR A 17 50.66 65.41 46.69
N ASN A 18 49.84 66.29 46.10
CA ASN A 18 48.58 65.86 45.53
C ASN A 18 48.75 65.09 44.21
N TRP A 19 49.77 65.42 43.41
CA TRP A 19 50.14 64.65 42.22
C TRP A 19 50.57 63.22 42.58
N ILE A 20 51.39 63.06 43.62
CA ILE A 20 51.80 61.74 44.14
C ILE A 20 50.59 60.99 44.68
N ALA A 21 49.71 61.66 45.46
CA ALA A 21 48.51 61.04 46.00
C ALA A 21 47.60 60.48 44.91
N ILE A 22 47.37 61.26 43.84
CA ILE A 22 46.60 60.80 42.68
C ILE A 22 47.29 59.62 42.01
N LYS A 23 48.62 59.69 41.80
CA LYS A 23 49.38 58.58 41.21
C LYS A 23 49.31 57.31 42.07
N MET A 24 49.23 57.46 43.40
CA MET A 24 49.08 56.37 44.35
C MET A 24 47.68 55.74 44.35
N LEU A 25 46.65 56.43 43.84
CA LEU A 25 45.32 55.82 43.64
C LEU A 25 45.37 54.74 42.57
N PHE A 26 46.21 54.91 41.55
CA PHE A 26 46.28 53.99 40.40
C PHE A 26 47.43 52.98 40.50
N ARG A 27 48.54 53.33 41.15
CA ARG A 27 49.74 52.48 41.27
C ARG A 27 50.21 52.42 42.74
N PRO A 28 50.76 51.29 43.23
CA PRO A 28 51.12 50.06 42.51
C PRO A 28 49.92 49.12 42.28
N TYR A 29 49.98 48.31 41.23
CA TYR A 29 48.89 47.38 40.85
C TYR A 29 48.71 46.21 41.83
N GLU A 30 49.78 45.83 42.52
CA GLU A 30 49.81 44.73 43.47
C GLU A 30 50.22 45.20 44.87
N GLU A 31 49.88 44.40 45.87
CA GLU A 31 50.34 44.58 47.24
C GLU A 31 51.87 44.50 47.30
N LYS A 32 52.52 45.51 47.87
CA LYS A 32 53.96 45.47 48.13
C LYS A 32 54.22 45.22 49.62
N ARG A 33 55.11 44.29 49.91
CA ARG A 33 55.56 43.96 51.28
C ARG A 33 57.04 44.26 51.42
N ILE A 34 57.40 44.92 52.51
CA ILE A 34 58.81 45.20 52.87
C ILE A 34 58.99 44.72 54.31
N PHE A 35 60.00 43.86 54.54
CA PHE A 35 60.23 43.20 55.85
C PHE A 35 58.99 42.50 56.45
N GLY A 36 58.15 41.89 55.60
CA GLY A 36 56.92 41.21 56.03
C GLY A 36 55.75 42.15 56.40
N MET A 37 55.97 43.47 56.45
CA MET A 37 54.93 44.46 56.68
C MET A 37 54.38 44.97 55.34
N LYS A 38 53.05 45.05 55.24
CA LYS A 38 52.36 45.61 54.07
C LYS A 38 52.61 47.11 53.99
N VAL A 39 53.06 47.59 52.82
CA VAL A 39 53.22 49.02 52.58
C VAL A 39 51.83 49.66 52.53
N PRO A 40 51.56 50.71 53.33
CA PRO A 40 50.26 51.39 53.30
C PRO A 40 49.98 51.94 51.90
N PHE A 41 48.71 51.91 51.48
CA PHE A 41 48.29 52.33 50.14
C PHE A 41 48.88 51.47 48.99
N THR A 42 49.14 50.18 49.24
CA THR A 42 49.46 49.19 48.19
C THR A 42 48.54 47.96 48.30
N PRO A 43 47.88 47.50 47.23
CA PRO A 43 47.80 48.14 45.91
C PRO A 43 47.10 49.50 45.98
N GLY A 44 47.20 50.28 44.90
CA GLY A 44 46.46 51.53 44.76
C GLY A 44 44.95 51.33 44.94
N LEU A 45 44.24 52.40 45.27
CA LEU A 45 42.81 52.34 45.57
C LEU A 45 41.97 51.78 44.41
N ILE A 46 42.30 52.16 43.16
CA ILE A 46 41.55 51.76 41.97
C ILE A 46 41.73 50.27 41.65
N PRO A 47 42.96 49.72 41.58
CA PRO A 47 43.16 48.27 41.50
C PRO A 47 42.44 47.48 42.60
N LYS A 48 42.44 48.01 43.83
CA LYS A 48 41.80 47.38 44.99
C LYS A 48 40.27 47.35 44.87
N GLU A 49 39.66 48.43 44.40
CA GLU A 49 38.21 48.58 44.25
C GLU A 49 37.70 48.13 42.87
N LYS A 50 38.56 47.55 42.02
CA LYS A 50 38.22 47.14 40.65
C LYS A 50 36.93 46.30 40.59
N ILE A 51 36.77 45.32 41.48
CA ILE A 51 35.56 44.46 41.54
C ILE A 51 34.30 45.30 41.80
N ARG A 52 34.39 46.25 42.73
CA ARG A 52 33.27 47.13 43.05
C ARG A 52 32.93 48.07 41.89
N ILE A 53 33.96 48.61 41.23
CA ILE A 53 33.80 49.45 40.03
C ILE A 53 33.17 48.63 38.91
N ALA A 54 33.66 47.41 38.66
CA ALA A 54 33.10 46.49 37.67
C ALA A 54 31.62 46.22 37.92
N LYS A 55 31.23 45.95 39.17
CA LYS A 55 29.82 45.79 39.56
C LYS A 55 28.98 47.04 39.34
N SER A 56 29.48 48.22 39.74
CA SER A 56 28.75 49.48 39.55
C SER A 56 28.59 49.85 38.07
N VAL A 57 29.62 49.62 37.27
CA VAL A 57 29.58 49.83 35.81
C VAL A 57 28.68 48.80 35.14
N GLY A 58 28.76 47.53 35.55
CA GLY A 58 27.89 46.45 35.10
C GLY A 58 26.42 46.76 35.32
N ASN A 59 26.04 47.13 36.54
CA ASN A 59 24.67 47.54 36.87
C ASN A 59 24.23 48.77 36.05
N ALA A 60 25.07 49.80 35.96
CA ALA A 60 24.71 51.00 35.20
C ALA A 60 24.48 50.69 33.70
N ILE A 61 25.28 49.81 33.11
CA ILE A 61 25.13 49.41 31.71
C ILE A 61 23.92 48.49 31.52
N GLY A 62 23.77 47.46 32.35
CA GLY A 62 22.69 46.48 32.25
C GLY A 62 21.31 47.04 32.57
N GLU A 63 21.19 47.92 33.58
CA GLU A 63 19.89 48.48 33.98
C GLU A 63 19.49 49.71 33.15
N HIS A 64 20.43 50.52 32.66
CA HIS A 64 20.10 51.81 32.04
C HIS A 64 20.45 51.94 30.55
N LEU A 65 21.42 51.20 30.03
CA LEU A 65 21.84 51.32 28.62
C LEU A 65 21.40 50.13 27.77
N LEU A 66 21.44 48.93 28.33
CA LEU A 66 21.10 47.67 27.69
C LEU A 66 19.95 46.97 28.41
N SER A 67 19.00 47.75 28.92
CA SER A 67 17.81 47.20 29.56
C SER A 67 16.98 46.39 28.57
N SER A 68 16.21 45.44 29.09
CA SER A 68 15.33 44.58 28.28
C SER A 68 14.42 45.39 27.35
N GLU A 69 13.83 46.48 27.87
CA GLU A 69 13.00 47.41 27.10
C GLU A 69 13.74 48.06 25.91
N ILE A 70 14.97 48.54 26.13
CA ILE A 70 15.77 49.20 25.09
C ILE A 70 16.13 48.20 23.98
N ILE A 71 16.51 46.97 24.37
CA ILE A 71 16.86 45.91 23.41
C ILE A 71 15.63 45.50 22.59
N VAL A 72 14.49 45.25 23.24
CA VAL A 72 13.22 44.92 22.57
C VAL A 72 12.83 46.04 21.60
N LYS A 73 12.90 47.31 22.02
CA LYS A 73 12.62 48.46 21.15
C LYS A 73 13.56 48.53 19.94
N SER A 74 14.83 48.20 20.12
CA SER A 74 15.81 48.13 19.02
C SER A 74 15.46 47.01 18.02
N LEU A 75 15.03 45.84 18.53
CA LEU A 75 14.56 44.71 17.71
C LEU A 75 13.29 45.03 16.93
N CYS A 76 12.41 45.88 17.45
CA CYS A 76 11.20 46.39 16.77
C CYS A 76 11.48 47.43 15.67
N SER A 77 12.70 47.94 15.57
CA SER A 77 13.01 49.06 14.67
C SER A 77 12.79 48.72 13.19
N GLU A 78 12.39 49.71 12.39
CA GLU A 78 12.21 49.54 10.94
C GLU A 78 13.52 49.11 10.24
N ASN A 79 14.66 49.63 10.70
CA ASN A 79 15.98 49.22 10.22
C ASN A 79 16.24 47.72 10.45
N MET A 80 15.94 47.21 11.66
CA MET A 80 16.08 45.78 11.95
C MET A 80 15.16 44.93 11.04
N ASN A 81 13.91 45.35 10.87
CA ASN A 81 12.96 44.68 9.98
C ASN A 81 13.46 44.62 8.52
N ASN A 82 14.05 45.70 8.01
CA ASN A 82 14.62 45.73 6.67
C ASN A 82 15.86 44.83 6.54
N ARG A 83 16.73 44.82 7.55
CA ARG A 83 17.89 43.91 7.60
C ARG A 83 17.46 42.45 7.64
N LEU A 84 16.46 42.13 8.46
CA LEU A 84 15.87 40.79 8.56
C LEU A 84 15.28 40.36 7.20
N LYS A 85 14.56 41.25 6.51
CA LYS A 85 14.03 40.98 5.16
C LYS A 85 15.13 40.62 4.17
N ILE A 86 16.20 41.40 4.11
CA ILE A 86 17.32 41.16 3.19
C ILE A 86 18.00 39.82 3.54
N TRP A 87 18.28 39.60 4.82
CA TRP A 87 18.93 38.38 5.29
C TRP A 87 18.11 37.11 4.98
N ILE A 88 16.80 37.11 5.27
CA ILE A 88 15.92 35.98 4.96
C ILE A 88 15.88 35.74 3.45
N ARG A 89 15.67 36.80 2.65
CA ARG A 89 15.61 36.67 1.20
C ARG A 89 16.88 36.07 0.63
N GLN A 90 18.05 36.52 1.07
CA GLN A 90 19.34 35.95 0.65
C GLN A 90 19.49 34.49 1.05
N LYS A 91 19.14 34.14 2.30
CA LYS A 91 19.21 32.75 2.78
C LYS A 91 18.28 31.84 2.01
N VAL A 92 17.02 32.21 1.85
CA VAL A 92 16.03 31.43 1.09
C VAL A 92 16.45 31.34 -0.38
N TYR A 93 16.93 32.43 -0.99
CA TYR A 93 17.41 32.43 -2.37
C TYR A 93 18.54 31.41 -2.57
N SER A 94 19.50 31.37 -1.64
CA SER A 94 20.60 30.40 -1.69
C SER A 94 20.14 28.95 -1.52
N LEU A 95 19.02 28.71 -0.84
CA LEU A 95 18.42 27.39 -0.69
C LEU A 95 17.64 26.98 -1.92
N ILE A 96 16.81 27.86 -2.48
CA ILE A 96 15.98 27.53 -3.64
C ILE A 96 16.77 27.44 -4.95
N THR A 97 17.97 28.03 -5.03
CA THR A 97 18.82 27.94 -6.24
C THR A 97 19.89 26.84 -6.16
N THR A 98 19.91 26.06 -5.07
CA THR A 98 20.91 25.02 -4.90
C THR A 98 20.64 23.81 -5.80
N LYS A 99 21.71 23.19 -6.28
CA LYS A 99 21.68 21.89 -6.98
C LYS A 99 21.56 20.69 -6.04
N LYS A 100 21.71 20.92 -4.72
CA LYS A 100 21.53 19.87 -3.71
C LYS A 100 20.07 19.42 -3.67
N THR A 101 19.87 18.17 -3.27
CA THR A 101 18.54 17.58 -3.09
C THR A 101 17.93 17.96 -1.76
N LEU A 102 16.62 17.75 -1.60
CA LEU A 102 15.97 17.86 -0.29
C LEU A 102 16.56 16.86 0.69
N GLU A 103 16.86 15.63 0.25
CA GLU A 103 17.52 14.60 1.05
C GLU A 103 18.83 15.10 1.66
N ASP A 104 19.71 15.71 0.85
CA ASP A 104 20.98 16.26 1.34
C ASP A 104 20.76 17.29 2.45
N LYS A 105 19.81 18.22 2.24
CA LYS A 105 19.54 19.30 3.19
C LYS A 105 18.87 18.83 4.46
N PHE A 106 17.96 17.86 4.37
CA PHE A 106 17.32 17.27 5.52
C PHE A 106 18.29 16.39 6.32
N LYS A 107 19.22 15.69 5.66
CA LYS A 107 20.31 14.97 6.35
C LYS A 107 21.26 15.93 7.06
N GLU A 108 21.65 17.04 6.42
CA GLU A 108 22.45 18.09 7.08
C GLU A 108 21.75 18.67 8.34
N PHE A 109 20.42 18.77 8.33
CA PHE A 109 19.65 19.37 9.44
C PHE A 109 19.26 18.38 10.54
N LEU A 110 18.89 17.15 10.19
CA LEU A 110 18.38 16.14 11.12
C LEU A 110 19.44 15.10 11.53
N ASP A 111 20.55 15.02 10.81
CA ASP A 111 21.64 14.07 11.04
C ASP A 111 21.09 12.63 11.17
N TYR A 112 21.39 11.92 12.26
CA TYR A 112 20.92 10.55 12.51
C TYR A 112 19.39 10.42 12.65
N LYS A 113 18.64 11.53 12.78
CA LYS A 113 17.16 11.52 12.89
C LYS A 113 16.47 11.53 11.53
N TYR A 114 17.21 11.65 10.42
CA TYR A 114 16.65 11.70 9.08
C TYR A 114 15.78 10.47 8.76
N ASP A 115 16.32 9.26 8.94
CA ASP A 115 15.60 8.03 8.60
C ASP A 115 14.34 7.84 9.45
N TYR A 116 14.42 8.19 10.74
CA TYR A 116 13.26 8.19 11.62
C TYR A 116 12.17 9.15 11.12
N PHE A 117 12.54 10.38 10.76
CA PHE A 117 11.60 11.36 10.22
C PHE A 117 10.94 10.89 8.93
N ILE A 118 11.73 10.35 7.98
CA ILE A 118 11.19 9.87 6.70
C ILE A 118 10.27 8.67 6.89
N ASN A 119 10.62 7.72 7.74
CA ASN A 119 9.76 6.59 8.03
C ASN A 119 8.47 7.02 8.73
N ALA A 120 8.53 7.97 9.67
CA ALA A 120 7.35 8.53 10.32
C ALA A 120 6.46 9.29 9.32
N LEU A 121 7.06 10.04 8.38
CA LEU A 121 6.35 10.75 7.32
C LEU A 121 5.67 9.79 6.36
N LYS A 122 6.37 8.74 5.89
CA LYS A 122 5.82 7.64 5.08
C LYS A 122 4.61 7.01 5.77
N ALA A 123 4.76 6.57 7.02
CA ALA A 123 3.68 5.96 7.78
C ALA A 123 2.47 6.89 7.97
N SER A 124 2.73 8.17 8.28
CA SER A 124 1.67 9.16 8.51
C SER A 124 0.89 9.46 7.23
N LEU A 125 1.58 9.69 6.11
CA LEU A 125 0.93 9.96 4.82
C LEU A 125 0.21 8.73 4.27
N SER A 126 0.77 7.54 4.43
CA SER A 126 0.07 6.29 4.09
C SER A 126 -1.23 6.14 4.86
N LYS A 127 -1.18 6.28 6.19
CA LYS A 127 -2.35 6.17 7.05
C LYS A 127 -3.41 7.22 6.69
N LEU A 128 -3.00 8.47 6.47
CA LEU A 128 -3.90 9.53 6.04
C LEU A 128 -4.54 9.21 4.67
N THR A 129 -3.77 8.68 3.72
CA THR A 129 -4.25 8.36 2.37
C THR A 129 -5.22 7.18 2.40
N ILE A 130 -4.89 6.10 3.11
CA ILE A 130 -5.74 4.93 3.30
C ILE A 130 -7.06 5.34 3.96
N ASN A 131 -7.00 6.08 5.07
CA ASN A 131 -8.20 6.54 5.78
C ASN A 131 -9.06 7.45 4.90
N ASN A 132 -8.43 8.36 4.14
CA ASN A 132 -9.14 9.23 3.21
C ASN A 132 -9.81 8.44 2.09
N LEU A 133 -9.17 7.41 1.53
CA LEU A 133 -9.75 6.60 0.45
C LEU A 133 -10.80 5.61 0.94
N LYS A 134 -10.67 5.11 2.18
CA LYS A 134 -11.67 4.25 2.83
C LYS A 134 -12.95 5.00 3.22
N ASN A 135 -12.86 6.30 3.46
CA ASN A 135 -14.02 7.16 3.75
C ASN A 135 -15.05 7.12 2.62
N GLU A 136 -16.34 6.95 2.97
CA GLU A 136 -17.46 6.84 2.02
C GLU A 136 -17.49 7.97 0.99
N LYS A 137 -17.30 9.22 1.40
CA LYS A 137 -17.37 10.38 0.48
C LYS A 137 -16.32 10.31 -0.62
N ASN A 138 -15.12 9.84 -0.30
CA ASN A 138 -14.03 9.75 -1.28
C ASN A 138 -14.10 8.45 -2.08
N ARG A 139 -14.54 7.35 -1.46
CA ARG A 139 -14.89 6.10 -2.14
C ARG A 139 -15.93 6.35 -3.23
N ASP A 140 -16.95 7.17 -2.96
CA ASP A 140 -17.94 7.56 -3.95
C ASP A 140 -17.37 8.39 -5.10
N LYS A 141 -16.41 9.29 -4.83
CA LYS A 141 -15.70 10.01 -5.90
C LYS A 141 -14.91 9.04 -6.79
N VAL A 142 -14.24 8.04 -6.21
CA VAL A 142 -13.55 6.99 -6.98
C VAL A 142 -14.55 6.23 -7.86
N LYS A 143 -15.68 5.83 -7.30
CA LYS A 143 -16.78 5.19 -8.05
C LYS A 143 -17.29 6.07 -9.18
N GLN A 144 -17.45 7.38 -8.96
CA GLN A 144 -17.86 8.34 -10.01
C GLN A 144 -16.83 8.46 -11.13
N ILE A 145 -15.53 8.55 -10.81
CA ILE A 145 -14.46 8.61 -11.81
C ILE A 145 -14.48 7.34 -12.68
N ILE A 146 -14.63 6.18 -12.04
CA ILE A 146 -14.71 4.89 -12.73
C ILE A 146 -15.98 4.81 -13.57
N LYS A 147 -17.13 5.28 -13.05
CA LYS A 147 -18.40 5.36 -13.78
C LYS A 147 -18.27 6.13 -15.08
N ILE A 148 -17.66 7.33 -15.06
CA ILE A 148 -17.47 8.15 -16.27
C ILE A 148 -16.63 7.42 -17.32
N LYS A 149 -15.57 6.70 -16.91
CA LYS A 149 -14.78 5.87 -17.83
C LYS A 149 -15.57 4.67 -18.33
N LEU A 150 -16.34 4.03 -17.46
CA LEU A 150 -17.17 2.89 -17.81
C LEU A 150 -18.24 3.26 -18.85
N ASP A 151 -18.92 4.38 -18.68
CA ASP A 151 -19.93 4.88 -19.62
C ASP A 151 -19.36 5.01 -21.04
N LYS A 152 -18.14 5.55 -21.16
CA LYS A 152 -17.44 5.62 -22.44
C LYS A 152 -17.21 4.24 -23.04
N ILE A 153 -16.80 3.25 -22.24
CA ILE A 153 -16.57 1.89 -22.70
C ILE A 153 -17.89 1.22 -23.12
N LEU A 154 -18.95 1.38 -22.32
CA LEU A 154 -20.27 0.79 -22.57
C LEU A 154 -20.94 1.36 -23.83
N SER A 155 -20.64 2.62 -24.17
CA SER A 155 -21.11 3.27 -25.39
C SER A 155 -20.44 2.78 -26.68
N LEU A 156 -19.36 1.99 -26.59
CA LEU A 156 -18.68 1.45 -27.77
C LEU A 156 -19.56 0.40 -28.47
N LYS A 157 -19.57 0.44 -29.81
CA LYS A 157 -20.24 -0.59 -30.63
C LYS A 157 -19.47 -1.92 -30.53
N GLY A 158 -20.21 -3.04 -30.56
CA GLY A 158 -19.67 -4.41 -30.47
C GLY A 158 -18.41 -4.68 -31.31
N ASN A 159 -18.37 -4.16 -32.55
CA ASN A 159 -17.25 -4.37 -33.48
C ASN A 159 -15.92 -3.71 -33.05
N HIS A 160 -15.96 -2.66 -32.23
CA HIS A 160 -14.73 -2.06 -31.69
C HIS A 160 -14.17 -2.86 -30.50
N ILE A 161 -15.00 -3.69 -29.84
CA ILE A 161 -14.61 -4.51 -28.69
C ILE A 161 -13.97 -5.82 -29.16
N THR A 162 -14.59 -6.52 -30.11
CA THR A 162 -14.04 -7.78 -30.66
C THR A 162 -12.68 -7.57 -31.35
N ASN A 163 -12.45 -6.37 -31.87
CA ASN A 163 -11.19 -5.99 -32.48
C ASN A 163 -10.11 -5.49 -31.50
N ASN A 164 -10.46 -5.25 -30.23
CA ASN A 164 -9.53 -4.76 -29.22
C ASN A 164 -8.50 -5.85 -28.85
N TYR A 165 -7.24 -5.44 -28.64
CA TYR A 165 -6.16 -6.34 -28.22
C TYR A 165 -6.47 -7.08 -26.91
N ILE A 166 -7.01 -6.38 -25.91
CA ILE A 166 -7.35 -6.95 -24.60
C ILE A 166 -8.43 -8.03 -24.76
N TYR A 167 -9.46 -7.76 -25.56
CA TYR A 167 -10.50 -8.74 -25.84
C TYR A 167 -9.93 -10.02 -26.46
N LYS A 168 -9.05 -9.89 -27.45
CA LYS A 168 -8.40 -11.04 -28.09
C LYS A 168 -7.58 -11.87 -27.10
N GLN A 169 -6.92 -11.24 -26.13
CA GLN A 169 -6.20 -11.95 -25.08
C GLN A 169 -7.14 -12.65 -24.10
N ILE A 170 -8.22 -11.98 -23.68
CA ILE A 170 -9.25 -12.59 -22.82
C ILE A 170 -9.89 -13.79 -23.52
N LYS A 171 -10.27 -13.66 -24.81
CA LYS A 171 -10.82 -14.76 -25.62
C LYS A 171 -9.88 -15.96 -25.63
N ARG A 172 -8.59 -15.75 -25.90
CA ARG A 172 -7.58 -16.83 -25.87
C ARG A 172 -7.47 -17.47 -24.49
N GLY A 173 -7.41 -16.67 -23.44
CA GLY A 173 -7.38 -17.16 -22.05
C GLY A 173 -8.62 -17.98 -21.70
N LEU A 174 -9.81 -17.53 -22.09
CA LEU A 174 -11.06 -18.26 -21.89
C LEU A 174 -11.06 -19.61 -22.62
N ILE A 175 -10.63 -19.65 -23.88
CA ILE A 175 -10.56 -20.90 -24.65
C ILE A 175 -9.60 -21.88 -23.97
N ASN A 176 -8.41 -21.42 -23.58
CA ASN A 176 -7.40 -22.25 -22.94
C ASN A 176 -7.88 -22.78 -21.58
N ASN A 177 -8.38 -21.89 -20.71
CA ASN A 177 -8.85 -22.27 -19.37
C ASN A 177 -10.06 -23.20 -19.45
N THR A 178 -10.98 -22.97 -20.40
CA THR A 178 -12.14 -23.87 -20.61
C THR A 178 -11.66 -25.24 -21.06
N ASN A 179 -10.71 -25.32 -21.98
CA ASN A 179 -10.11 -26.58 -22.42
C ASN A 179 -9.41 -27.33 -21.28
N GLU A 180 -8.68 -26.61 -20.41
CA GLU A 180 -8.06 -27.20 -19.22
C GLU A 180 -9.09 -27.70 -18.22
N TYR A 181 -10.14 -26.91 -17.96
CA TYR A 181 -11.22 -27.29 -17.06
C TYR A 181 -11.96 -28.55 -17.54
N LEU A 182 -12.28 -28.65 -18.84
CA LEU A 182 -12.91 -29.84 -19.44
C LEU A 182 -12.03 -31.11 -19.37
N LYS A 183 -10.72 -30.96 -19.17
CA LYS A 183 -9.78 -32.07 -18.95
C LYS A 183 -9.57 -32.39 -17.46
N SER A 184 -10.07 -31.54 -16.57
CA SER A 184 -9.85 -31.68 -15.13
C SER A 184 -10.71 -32.80 -14.52
N ASN A 185 -10.19 -33.42 -13.46
CA ASN A 185 -10.96 -34.38 -12.66
C ASN A 185 -12.18 -33.71 -12.01
N ASN A 186 -12.10 -32.42 -11.69
CA ASN A 186 -13.22 -31.69 -11.11
C ASN A 186 -14.43 -31.65 -12.07
N PHE A 187 -14.18 -31.45 -13.37
CA PHE A 187 -15.25 -31.49 -14.36
C PHE A 187 -15.88 -32.89 -14.48
N LYS A 188 -15.07 -33.96 -14.43
CA LYS A 188 -15.57 -35.34 -14.40
C LYS A 188 -16.52 -35.57 -13.21
N GLU A 189 -16.14 -35.12 -12.02
CA GLU A 189 -16.98 -35.23 -10.82
C GLU A 189 -18.29 -34.44 -10.95
N VAL A 190 -18.24 -33.22 -11.48
CA VAL A 190 -19.44 -32.40 -11.74
C VAL A 190 -20.38 -33.09 -12.74
N LEU A 191 -19.84 -33.67 -13.82
CA LEU A 191 -20.62 -34.46 -14.78
C LEU A 191 -21.25 -35.68 -14.11
N LYS A 192 -20.47 -36.41 -13.32
CA LYS A 192 -20.93 -37.60 -12.59
C LYS A 192 -22.07 -37.24 -11.64
N SER A 193 -21.96 -36.15 -10.88
CA SER A 193 -23.04 -35.70 -9.99
C SER A 193 -24.30 -35.31 -10.75
N LEU A 194 -24.18 -34.58 -11.87
CA LEU A 194 -25.33 -34.18 -12.69
C LEU A 194 -26.07 -35.39 -13.27
N ILE A 195 -25.34 -36.42 -13.72
CA ILE A 195 -25.94 -37.65 -14.24
C ILE A 195 -26.65 -38.41 -13.12
N ILE A 196 -26.01 -38.55 -11.95
CA ILE A 196 -26.61 -39.23 -10.79
C ILE A 196 -27.88 -38.51 -10.31
N GLU A 197 -27.87 -37.18 -10.25
CA GLU A 197 -29.03 -36.38 -9.84
C GLU A 197 -30.21 -36.55 -10.80
N ASN A 198 -29.95 -36.51 -12.11
CA ASN A 198 -30.98 -36.76 -13.13
C ASN A 198 -31.52 -38.20 -13.12
N ILE A 199 -30.69 -39.20 -12.78
CA ILE A 199 -31.14 -40.60 -12.68
C ILE A 199 -31.98 -40.83 -11.42
N LYS A 200 -31.73 -40.08 -10.33
CA LYS A 200 -32.48 -40.19 -9.07
C LYS A 200 -33.80 -39.42 -9.07
N ASP A 201 -34.05 -38.61 -10.10
CA ASP A 201 -35.30 -37.89 -10.26
C ASP A 201 -36.47 -38.87 -10.38
N GLU A 202 -37.42 -38.80 -9.43
CA GLU A 202 -38.60 -39.66 -9.38
C GLU A 202 -39.44 -39.56 -10.67
N GLU A 203 -39.45 -38.41 -11.35
CA GLU A 203 -40.18 -38.24 -12.61
C GLU A 203 -39.50 -39.01 -13.76
N VAL A 204 -38.17 -39.16 -13.71
CA VAL A 204 -37.39 -39.87 -14.72
C VAL A 204 -37.42 -41.38 -14.49
N LEU A 205 -37.31 -41.82 -13.24
CA LEU A 205 -37.31 -43.24 -12.86
C LEU A 205 -38.62 -43.96 -13.24
N ASN A 206 -39.74 -43.23 -13.17
CA ASN A 206 -41.07 -43.75 -13.52
C ASN A 206 -41.38 -43.72 -15.03
N LYS A 207 -40.47 -43.23 -15.88
CA LYS A 207 -40.66 -43.25 -17.34
C LYS A 207 -40.35 -44.63 -17.90
N LYS A 208 -41.21 -45.11 -18.80
CA LYS A 208 -40.94 -46.28 -19.64
C LYS A 208 -39.77 -46.00 -20.56
N ILE A 209 -38.91 -47.00 -20.81
CA ILE A 209 -37.74 -46.86 -21.69
C ILE A 209 -38.14 -46.36 -23.09
N GLY A 210 -39.27 -46.83 -23.60
CA GLY A 210 -39.80 -46.39 -24.90
C GLY A 210 -40.07 -44.90 -24.99
N ASN A 211 -40.29 -44.22 -23.85
CA ASN A 211 -40.50 -42.76 -23.81
C ASN A 211 -39.19 -41.98 -23.64
N ILE A 212 -38.11 -42.65 -23.24
CA ILE A 212 -36.77 -42.06 -23.09
C ILE A 212 -36.01 -42.13 -24.42
N ILE A 213 -36.21 -43.22 -25.17
CA ILE A 213 -35.59 -43.43 -26.47
C ILE A 213 -36.42 -42.73 -27.56
N PRO A 214 -35.80 -42.03 -28.52
CA PRO A 214 -36.52 -41.45 -29.67
C PRO A 214 -37.34 -42.50 -30.45
N ASN A 215 -38.61 -42.20 -30.72
CA ASN A 215 -39.56 -43.12 -31.40
C ASN A 215 -39.11 -43.61 -32.78
N ASN A 216 -38.26 -42.85 -33.47
CA ASN A 216 -37.68 -43.25 -34.76
C ASN A 216 -36.63 -44.36 -34.61
N PHE A 217 -35.93 -44.43 -33.48
CA PHE A 217 -34.91 -45.44 -33.22
C PHE A 217 -35.53 -46.83 -33.03
N THR A 218 -36.60 -46.92 -32.24
CA THR A 218 -37.32 -48.19 -32.00
C THR A 218 -37.90 -48.76 -33.28
N SER A 219 -38.51 -47.90 -34.10
CA SER A 219 -39.02 -48.26 -35.43
C SER A 219 -37.91 -48.77 -36.35
N ASN A 220 -36.74 -48.12 -36.36
CA ASN A 220 -35.59 -48.52 -37.16
C ASN A 220 -35.00 -49.88 -36.73
N ILE A 221 -34.97 -50.18 -35.42
CA ILE A 221 -34.55 -51.50 -34.94
C ILE A 221 -35.50 -52.58 -35.45
N LYS A 222 -36.81 -52.39 -35.34
CA LYS A 222 -37.79 -53.39 -35.81
C LYS A 222 -37.66 -53.64 -37.32
N VAL A 223 -37.42 -52.58 -38.10
CA VAL A 223 -37.14 -52.69 -39.54
C VAL A 223 -35.83 -53.44 -39.80
N TYR A 224 -34.78 -53.19 -39.01
CA TYR A 224 -33.52 -53.93 -39.11
C TYR A 224 -33.71 -55.42 -38.83
N VAL A 225 -34.42 -55.77 -37.75
CA VAL A 225 -34.75 -57.17 -37.40
C VAL A 225 -35.49 -57.85 -38.55
N TYR A 226 -36.49 -57.18 -39.14
CA TYR A 226 -37.23 -57.71 -40.29
C TYR A 226 -36.33 -57.94 -41.51
N ARG A 227 -35.43 -56.98 -41.82
CA ARG A 227 -34.45 -57.12 -42.90
C ARG A 227 -33.43 -58.24 -42.66
N LYS A 228 -33.27 -58.69 -41.41
CA LYS A 228 -32.35 -59.75 -41.00
C LYS A 228 -33.07 -61.07 -40.69
N LYS A 229 -34.31 -61.26 -41.14
CA LYS A 229 -35.09 -62.48 -40.91
C LYS A 229 -34.38 -63.77 -41.33
N ASP A 230 -33.68 -63.75 -42.47
CA ASP A 230 -32.90 -64.90 -42.94
C ASP A 230 -31.72 -65.20 -42.03
N ASN A 231 -31.04 -64.17 -41.53
CA ASN A 231 -29.94 -64.33 -40.58
C ASN A 231 -30.42 -64.92 -39.25
N LEU A 232 -31.59 -64.49 -38.76
CA LEU A 232 -32.19 -65.03 -37.54
C LEU A 232 -32.51 -66.52 -37.68
N SER A 233 -33.14 -66.90 -38.79
CA SER A 233 -33.44 -68.30 -39.09
C SER A 233 -32.17 -69.14 -39.20
N ASN A 234 -31.16 -68.65 -39.94
CA ASN A 234 -29.88 -69.36 -40.08
C ASN A 234 -29.15 -69.51 -38.74
N TYR A 235 -29.17 -68.50 -37.88
CA TYR A 235 -28.56 -68.57 -36.56
C TYR A 235 -29.20 -69.66 -35.67
N ILE A 236 -30.54 -69.72 -35.64
CA ILE A 236 -31.26 -70.79 -34.92
C ILE A 236 -30.92 -72.15 -35.54
N ASN A 237 -30.83 -72.21 -36.86
CA ASN A 237 -30.50 -73.43 -37.58
C ASN A 237 -29.10 -73.96 -37.24
N GLU A 238 -28.11 -73.08 -37.15
CA GLU A 238 -26.75 -73.42 -36.72
C GLU A 238 -26.73 -73.88 -35.27
N MET A 239 -27.45 -73.19 -34.36
CA MET A 239 -27.59 -73.60 -32.96
C MET A 239 -28.19 -75.00 -32.82
N LEU A 240 -29.18 -75.37 -33.64
CA LEU A 240 -29.77 -76.71 -33.61
C LEU A 240 -28.76 -77.81 -34.01
N LYS A 241 -27.79 -77.50 -34.86
CA LYS A 241 -26.76 -78.44 -35.34
C LYS A 241 -25.57 -78.57 -34.39
N GLU A 242 -25.47 -77.74 -33.35
CA GLU A 242 -24.41 -77.86 -32.36
C GLU A 242 -24.50 -79.21 -31.62
N GLU A 243 -23.37 -79.89 -31.47
CA GLU A 243 -23.28 -81.23 -30.88
C GLU A 243 -23.95 -81.31 -29.49
N GLY A 244 -23.77 -80.27 -28.66
CA GLY A 244 -24.42 -80.17 -27.35
C GLY A 244 -25.95 -80.14 -27.42
N ASN A 245 -26.52 -79.43 -28.40
CA ASN A 245 -27.97 -79.30 -28.56
C ASN A 245 -28.58 -80.55 -29.20
N ILE A 246 -27.87 -81.19 -30.13
CA ILE A 246 -28.23 -82.51 -30.67
C ILE A 246 -28.29 -83.54 -29.54
N ASN A 247 -27.28 -83.57 -28.66
CA ASN A 247 -27.26 -84.49 -27.52
C ASN A 247 -28.41 -84.22 -26.52
N LYS A 248 -28.75 -82.95 -26.27
CA LYS A 248 -29.95 -82.59 -25.49
C LYS A 248 -31.23 -83.11 -26.14
N LEU A 249 -31.39 -82.93 -27.46
CA LEU A 249 -32.56 -83.44 -28.19
C LEU A 249 -32.67 -84.96 -28.07
N LYS A 250 -31.56 -85.70 -28.24
CA LYS A 250 -31.52 -87.15 -28.05
C LYS A 250 -31.94 -87.56 -26.64
N ASN A 251 -31.50 -86.84 -25.61
CA ASN A 251 -31.91 -87.12 -24.23
C ASN A 251 -33.40 -86.87 -23.99
N ILE A 252 -33.93 -85.75 -24.49
CA ILE A 252 -35.37 -85.45 -24.42
C ILE A 252 -36.17 -86.56 -25.12
N LEU A 253 -35.75 -86.99 -26.32
CA LEU A 253 -36.43 -88.07 -27.04
C LEU A 253 -36.36 -89.41 -26.30
N ARG A 254 -35.22 -89.76 -25.68
CA ARG A 254 -35.12 -90.96 -24.83
C ARG A 254 -36.10 -90.89 -23.67
N GLU A 255 -36.20 -89.75 -22.98
CA GLU A 255 -37.15 -89.57 -21.88
C GLU A 255 -38.60 -89.70 -22.36
N VAL A 256 -38.95 -89.03 -23.47
CA VAL A 256 -40.29 -89.10 -24.05
C VAL A 256 -40.66 -90.53 -24.44
N ILE A 257 -39.73 -91.28 -25.05
CA ILE A 257 -39.98 -92.67 -25.45
C ILE A 257 -40.13 -93.56 -24.20
N ASN A 258 -39.22 -93.46 -23.23
CA ASN A 258 -39.28 -94.29 -22.02
C ASN A 258 -40.54 -94.03 -21.18
N ASN A 259 -41.04 -92.79 -21.16
CA ASN A 259 -42.21 -92.42 -20.37
C ASN A 259 -43.54 -92.74 -21.05
N ASN A 260 -43.59 -92.77 -22.39
CA ASN A 260 -44.85 -92.91 -23.13
C ASN A 260 -44.97 -94.23 -23.90
N VAL A 261 -43.89 -95.00 -24.01
CA VAL A 261 -43.84 -96.26 -24.76
C VAL A 261 -43.38 -97.38 -23.82
N ASN A 262 -44.07 -98.52 -23.85
CA ASN A 262 -43.68 -99.70 -23.07
C ASN A 262 -42.24 -100.12 -23.43
N SER A 263 -41.47 -100.55 -22.43
CA SER A 263 -40.11 -101.10 -22.53
C SER A 263 -39.91 -102.00 -23.76
N PHE A 264 -40.83 -102.91 -24.07
CA PHE A 264 -40.72 -103.77 -25.27
C PHE A 264 -40.71 -102.97 -26.58
N MET A 265 -41.58 -101.98 -26.72
CA MET A 265 -41.69 -101.13 -27.91
C MET A 265 -40.54 -100.11 -28.00
N SER A 266 -40.03 -99.64 -26.87
CA SER A 266 -38.88 -98.71 -26.82
C SER A 266 -37.60 -99.32 -27.40
N MET A 267 -37.42 -100.64 -27.32
CA MET A 267 -36.27 -101.35 -27.89
C MET A 267 -36.23 -101.31 -29.43
N PHE A 268 -37.38 -101.11 -30.08
CA PHE A 268 -37.49 -101.04 -31.54
C PHE A 268 -37.41 -99.59 -32.07
N ILE A 269 -37.21 -98.60 -31.20
CA ILE A 269 -37.17 -97.19 -31.57
C ILE A 269 -35.73 -96.67 -31.51
N ASP A 270 -35.18 -96.29 -32.68
CA ASP A 270 -33.87 -95.66 -32.77
C ASP A 270 -33.96 -94.15 -32.54
N VAL A 271 -33.53 -93.72 -31.35
CA VAL A 271 -33.51 -92.30 -30.97
C VAL A 271 -32.58 -91.46 -31.85
N ASN A 272 -31.47 -92.02 -32.34
CA ASN A 272 -30.57 -91.28 -33.21
C ASN A 272 -31.25 -91.01 -34.55
N ALA A 273 -31.85 -92.02 -35.16
CA ALA A 273 -32.56 -91.87 -36.43
C ALA A 273 -33.75 -90.90 -36.33
N ILE A 274 -34.47 -90.89 -35.19
CA ILE A 274 -35.54 -89.91 -34.94
C ILE A 274 -34.94 -88.51 -34.78
N SER A 275 -33.92 -88.36 -33.94
CA SER A 275 -33.24 -87.06 -33.71
C SER A 275 -32.74 -86.45 -35.02
N ASP A 276 -32.07 -87.22 -35.87
CA ASP A 276 -31.52 -86.75 -37.14
C ASP A 276 -32.64 -86.32 -38.10
N LYS A 277 -33.72 -87.11 -38.19
CA LYS A 277 -34.92 -86.74 -38.98
C LYS A 277 -35.63 -85.50 -38.42
N THR A 278 -35.70 -85.37 -37.10
CA THR A 278 -36.29 -84.19 -36.44
C THR A 278 -35.48 -82.94 -36.75
N ILE A 279 -34.14 -83.01 -36.73
CA ILE A 279 -33.29 -81.87 -37.11
C ILE A 279 -33.56 -81.48 -38.56
N VAL A 280 -33.48 -82.41 -39.52
CA VAL A 280 -33.75 -82.12 -40.94
C VAL A 280 -35.15 -81.52 -41.15
N PHE A 281 -36.15 -82.03 -40.44
CA PHE A 281 -37.51 -81.45 -40.46
C PHE A 281 -37.54 -80.02 -39.94
N LEU A 282 -36.89 -79.76 -38.79
CA LEU A 282 -36.80 -78.42 -38.21
C LEU A 282 -36.03 -77.47 -39.13
N GLU A 283 -34.94 -77.89 -39.75
CA GLU A 283 -34.21 -77.08 -40.75
C GLU A 283 -35.13 -76.64 -41.89
N GLY A 284 -35.90 -77.58 -42.46
CA GLY A 284 -36.88 -77.28 -43.51
C GLY A 284 -38.05 -76.43 -43.02
N TYR A 285 -38.39 -76.50 -41.74
CA TYR A 285 -39.43 -75.68 -41.12
C TYR A 285 -38.96 -74.23 -40.88
N LEU A 286 -37.75 -74.04 -40.33
CA LEU A 286 -37.17 -72.73 -40.07
C LEU A 286 -36.90 -71.93 -41.35
N GLN A 287 -36.69 -72.61 -42.48
CA GLN A 287 -36.48 -71.95 -43.78
C GLN A 287 -37.78 -71.45 -44.46
N ARG A 288 -38.95 -71.83 -43.95
CA ARG A 288 -40.23 -71.35 -44.48
C ARG A 288 -40.40 -69.86 -44.22
N GLU A 289 -40.94 -69.16 -45.20
CA GLU A 289 -41.15 -67.71 -45.12
C GLU A 289 -42.05 -67.31 -43.95
N GLU A 290 -43.14 -68.06 -43.75
CA GLU A 290 -44.06 -67.89 -42.62
C GLU A 290 -43.34 -68.00 -41.27
N THR A 291 -42.50 -69.03 -41.09
CA THR A 291 -41.74 -69.26 -39.86
C THR A 291 -40.70 -68.16 -39.61
N LYS A 292 -40.06 -67.64 -40.67
CA LYS A 292 -39.14 -66.49 -40.57
C LYS A 292 -39.88 -65.22 -40.13
N GLU A 293 -41.08 -64.98 -40.64
CA GLU A 293 -41.90 -63.83 -40.24
C GLU A 293 -42.40 -63.96 -38.80
N GLU A 294 -42.79 -65.16 -38.37
CA GLU A 294 -43.15 -65.45 -36.97
C GLU A 294 -41.98 -65.20 -36.01
N MET A 295 -40.76 -65.60 -36.35
CA MET A 295 -39.56 -65.30 -35.56
C MET A 295 -39.34 -63.80 -35.42
N VAL A 296 -39.44 -63.05 -36.52
CA VAL A 296 -39.32 -61.59 -36.46
C VAL A 296 -40.39 -60.99 -35.57
N SER A 297 -41.63 -61.47 -35.65
CA SER A 297 -42.73 -61.04 -34.80
C SER A 297 -42.43 -61.30 -33.31
N LEU A 298 -41.88 -62.47 -32.98
CA LEU A 298 -41.45 -62.80 -31.61
C LEU A 298 -40.35 -61.86 -31.10
N VAL A 299 -39.33 -61.58 -31.92
CA VAL A 299 -38.25 -60.64 -31.55
C VAL A 299 -38.80 -59.22 -31.38
N ASN A 300 -39.66 -58.76 -32.28
CA ASN A 300 -40.28 -57.45 -32.19
C ASN A 300 -41.18 -57.30 -30.95
N LYS A 301 -41.96 -58.33 -30.59
CA LYS A 301 -42.71 -58.37 -29.33
C LYS A 301 -41.81 -58.32 -28.10
N SER A 302 -40.64 -58.97 -28.18
CA SER A 302 -39.65 -58.92 -27.10
C SER A 302 -39.05 -57.52 -26.95
N ILE A 303 -38.78 -56.83 -28.07
CA ILE A 303 -38.36 -55.42 -28.08
C ILE A 303 -39.45 -54.55 -27.43
N ASP A 304 -40.71 -54.73 -27.81
CA ASP A 304 -41.83 -53.99 -27.22
C ASP A 304 -41.94 -54.19 -25.71
N LYS A 305 -41.78 -55.43 -25.25
CA LYS A 305 -41.80 -55.73 -23.81
C LYS A 305 -40.68 -55.03 -23.05
N VAL A 306 -39.46 -54.99 -23.61
CA VAL A 306 -38.35 -54.23 -23.03
C VAL A 306 -38.69 -52.75 -23.00
N LEU A 307 -39.19 -52.17 -24.10
CA LEU A 307 -39.54 -50.75 -24.17
C LEU A 307 -40.64 -50.34 -23.18
N ASP A 308 -41.55 -51.26 -22.84
CA ASP A 308 -42.63 -51.03 -21.88
C ASP A 308 -42.19 -51.12 -20.40
N THR A 309 -40.95 -51.53 -20.16
CA THR A 309 -40.38 -51.66 -18.80
C THR A 309 -40.03 -50.28 -18.24
N ASN A 310 -40.23 -50.08 -16.93
CA ASN A 310 -39.84 -48.83 -16.26
C ASN A 310 -38.32 -48.74 -16.12
N LEU A 311 -37.78 -47.52 -16.18
CA LEU A 311 -36.34 -47.30 -16.00
C LEU A 311 -35.87 -47.76 -14.62
N GLN A 312 -36.69 -47.56 -13.58
CA GLN A 312 -36.40 -48.04 -12.23
C GLN A 312 -36.13 -49.55 -12.18
N ASP A 313 -36.98 -50.37 -12.81
CA ASP A 313 -36.82 -51.82 -12.82
C ASP A 313 -35.50 -52.24 -13.48
N ILE A 314 -35.06 -51.54 -14.53
CA ILE A 314 -33.75 -51.81 -15.14
C ILE A 314 -32.63 -51.46 -14.18
N ILE A 315 -32.68 -50.28 -13.56
CA ILE A 315 -31.62 -49.81 -12.66
C ILE A 315 -31.51 -50.74 -11.44
N GLU A 316 -32.61 -51.21 -10.87
CA GLU A 316 -32.62 -52.12 -9.73
C GLU A 316 -32.02 -53.50 -10.06
N ASN A 317 -32.21 -53.98 -11.30
CA ASN A 317 -31.72 -55.29 -11.74
C ASN A 317 -30.24 -55.29 -12.21
N ILE A 318 -29.58 -54.13 -12.26
CA ILE A 318 -28.14 -54.05 -12.55
C ILE A 318 -27.35 -54.25 -11.25
N PRO A 319 -26.32 -55.11 -11.21
CA PRO A 319 -25.43 -55.24 -10.06
C PRO A 319 -24.76 -53.91 -9.67
N GLU A 320 -24.65 -53.61 -8.37
CA GLU A 320 -24.08 -52.33 -7.87
C GLU A 320 -22.65 -52.04 -8.38
N ASN A 321 -21.81 -53.07 -8.47
CA ASN A 321 -20.45 -52.95 -9.04
C ASN A 321 -20.46 -52.61 -10.54
N SER A 322 -21.48 -53.05 -11.28
CA SER A 322 -21.65 -52.71 -12.69
C SER A 322 -22.20 -51.30 -12.87
N LYS A 323 -23.04 -50.80 -11.96
CA LYS A 323 -23.57 -49.42 -12.02
C LYS A 323 -22.44 -48.39 -11.97
N SER A 324 -21.47 -48.57 -11.08
CA SER A 324 -20.33 -47.66 -10.98
C SER A 324 -19.46 -47.66 -12.23
N VAL A 325 -19.21 -48.84 -12.80
CA VAL A 325 -18.39 -48.98 -14.02
C VAL A 325 -19.09 -48.33 -15.22
N ILE A 326 -20.38 -48.57 -15.41
CA ILE A 326 -21.18 -47.94 -16.48
C ILE A 326 -21.17 -46.42 -16.32
N MET A 327 -21.30 -45.91 -15.09
CA MET A 327 -21.27 -44.49 -14.80
C MET A 327 -19.92 -43.87 -15.20
N ASP A 328 -18.82 -44.49 -14.80
CA ASP A 328 -17.48 -44.00 -15.10
C ASP A 328 -17.20 -44.04 -16.62
N GLU A 329 -17.58 -45.11 -17.30
CA GLU A 329 -17.47 -45.21 -18.77
C GLU A 329 -18.32 -44.18 -19.52
N MET A 330 -19.55 -43.90 -19.04
CA MET A 330 -20.41 -42.87 -19.60
C MET A 330 -19.81 -41.47 -19.42
N VAL A 331 -19.34 -41.16 -18.21
CA VAL A 331 -18.68 -39.88 -17.90
C VAL A 331 -17.44 -39.69 -18.76
N ASP A 332 -16.61 -40.73 -18.90
CA ASP A 332 -15.41 -40.67 -19.74
C ASP A 332 -15.74 -40.48 -21.22
N THR A 333 -16.74 -41.18 -21.75
CA THR A 333 -17.20 -41.02 -23.14
C THR A 333 -17.74 -39.61 -23.40
N LEU A 334 -18.52 -39.06 -22.46
CA LEU A 334 -19.03 -37.68 -22.54
C LEU A 334 -17.90 -36.66 -22.47
N CYS A 335 -16.94 -36.84 -21.55
CA CYS A 335 -15.77 -35.97 -21.44
C CYS A 335 -14.95 -35.97 -22.73
N GLN A 336 -14.70 -37.13 -23.34
CA GLN A 336 -13.98 -37.22 -24.61
C GLN A 336 -14.71 -36.48 -25.74
N LYS A 337 -16.04 -36.59 -25.82
CA LYS A 337 -16.83 -35.86 -26.83
C LYS A 337 -16.87 -34.34 -26.58
N LEU A 338 -16.92 -33.91 -25.32
CA LEU A 338 -16.96 -32.50 -24.94
C LEU A 338 -15.60 -31.80 -25.06
N GLN A 339 -14.50 -32.55 -25.09
CA GLN A 339 -13.15 -32.02 -25.31
C GLN A 339 -12.89 -31.58 -26.76
N ASN A 340 -13.89 -31.60 -27.66
CA ASN A 340 -13.73 -31.04 -28.99
C ASN A 340 -13.65 -29.50 -28.93
N THR A 341 -12.46 -28.97 -29.22
CA THR A 341 -12.17 -27.52 -29.26
C THR A 341 -13.06 -26.77 -30.26
N GLU A 342 -13.56 -27.44 -31.31
CA GLU A 342 -14.49 -26.85 -32.28
C GLU A 342 -15.79 -26.38 -31.62
N MET A 343 -16.33 -27.14 -30.66
CA MET A 343 -17.59 -26.78 -29.99
C MET A 343 -17.42 -25.49 -29.16
N ILE A 344 -16.26 -25.31 -28.50
CA ILE A 344 -15.96 -24.09 -27.74
C ILE A 344 -15.84 -22.89 -28.67
N LEU A 345 -15.16 -23.07 -29.81
CA LEU A 345 -15.01 -22.02 -30.82
C LEU A 345 -16.36 -21.63 -31.41
N GLU A 346 -17.20 -22.61 -31.78
CA GLU A 346 -18.56 -22.35 -32.28
C GLU A 346 -19.43 -21.62 -31.25
N ILE A 347 -19.37 -22.02 -29.97
CA ILE A 347 -20.09 -21.31 -28.90
C ILE A 347 -19.62 -19.86 -28.82
N ILE A 348 -18.31 -19.62 -28.80
CA ILE A 348 -17.77 -18.27 -28.73
C ILE A 348 -18.11 -17.47 -29.98
N GLU A 349 -18.04 -18.05 -31.17
CA GLU A 349 -18.40 -17.40 -32.43
C GLU A 349 -19.89 -17.08 -32.50
N LYS A 350 -20.76 -17.97 -32.02
CA LYS A 350 -22.20 -17.74 -31.96
C LYS A 350 -22.52 -16.61 -30.98
N ILE A 351 -21.86 -16.59 -29.82
CA ILE A 351 -21.93 -15.46 -28.89
C ILE A 351 -21.41 -14.20 -29.59
N GLU A 352 -20.24 -14.23 -30.24
CA GLU A 352 -19.61 -13.12 -30.99
C GLU A 352 -20.52 -12.54 -32.09
N SER A 353 -21.19 -13.39 -32.87
CA SER A 353 -22.11 -12.98 -33.92
C SER A 353 -23.27 -12.16 -33.39
N HIS A 354 -23.74 -12.44 -32.16
CA HIS A 354 -24.78 -11.66 -31.49
C HIS A 354 -24.29 -10.26 -31.05
N PHE A 355 -22.97 -10.02 -30.99
CA PHE A 355 -22.41 -8.67 -30.72
C PHE A 355 -22.14 -7.87 -31.99
N GLN A 356 -21.98 -8.51 -33.16
CA GLN A 356 -21.50 -7.82 -34.36
C GLN A 356 -22.55 -6.98 -35.10
N GLU A 357 -23.84 -7.22 -34.81
CA GLU A 357 -24.95 -6.49 -35.41
C GLU A 357 -25.50 -5.39 -34.47
N LYS A 358 -24.93 -4.18 -34.59
CA LYS A 358 -25.50 -2.87 -34.18
C LYS A 358 -25.72 -2.57 -32.69
N ASN A 359 -25.60 -3.52 -31.76
CA ASN A 359 -25.82 -3.26 -30.34
C ASN A 359 -24.57 -2.66 -29.65
N SER A 360 -24.76 -1.65 -28.80
CA SER A 360 -23.76 -1.20 -27.84
C SER A 360 -23.60 -2.24 -26.71
N LEU A 361 -22.49 -2.22 -25.97
CA LEU A 361 -22.36 -3.07 -24.77
C LEU A 361 -23.51 -2.83 -23.78
N ASN A 362 -24.01 -1.59 -23.73
CA ASN A 362 -25.11 -1.23 -22.86
C ASN A 362 -26.39 -2.00 -23.22
N ASP A 363 -26.73 -2.08 -24.52
CA ASP A 363 -27.92 -2.80 -25.01
C ASP A 363 -27.86 -4.31 -24.70
N ILE A 364 -26.65 -4.86 -24.63
CA ILE A 364 -26.41 -6.28 -24.34
C ILE A 364 -26.53 -6.54 -22.84
N ILE A 365 -25.93 -5.66 -22.03
CA ILE A 365 -26.00 -5.74 -20.58
C ILE A 365 -27.46 -5.59 -20.09
N GLU A 366 -28.26 -4.72 -20.74
CA GLU A 366 -29.69 -4.61 -20.49
C GLU A 366 -30.44 -5.93 -20.78
N LYS A 367 -30.13 -6.61 -21.88
CA LYS A 367 -30.74 -7.92 -22.22
C LYS A 367 -30.39 -9.03 -21.21
N ILE A 368 -29.18 -9.00 -20.65
CA ILE A 368 -28.72 -10.00 -19.66
C ILE A 368 -29.14 -9.58 -18.23
N ASN A 369 -29.79 -8.42 -18.07
CA ASN A 369 -30.28 -7.89 -16.80
C ASN A 369 -29.17 -7.77 -15.72
N ILE A 370 -27.95 -7.43 -16.14
CA ILE A 370 -26.82 -7.20 -15.23
C ILE A 370 -26.67 -5.69 -15.02
N ASN A 371 -26.48 -5.25 -13.77
CA ASN A 371 -26.13 -3.85 -13.50
C ASN A 371 -24.59 -3.71 -13.39
N PRO A 372 -23.91 -3.14 -14.39
CA PRO A 372 -22.45 -3.09 -14.45
C PRO A 372 -21.89 -2.16 -13.38
N TYR A 373 -22.62 -1.10 -13.02
CA TYR A 373 -22.22 -0.19 -11.94
C TYR A 373 -22.27 -0.88 -10.58
N LYS A 374 -23.32 -1.68 -10.31
CA LYS A 374 -23.41 -2.45 -9.06
C LYS A 374 -22.26 -3.44 -8.94
N PHE A 375 -21.95 -4.15 -10.03
CA PHE A 375 -20.83 -5.10 -10.08
C PHE A 375 -19.49 -4.42 -9.82
N ILE A 376 -19.19 -3.33 -10.54
CA ILE A 376 -17.92 -2.60 -10.40
C ILE A 376 -17.81 -1.93 -9.03
N ASN A 377 -18.89 -1.35 -8.50
CA ASN A 377 -18.89 -0.77 -7.15
C ASN A 377 -18.53 -1.82 -6.09
N ASN A 378 -19.10 -3.03 -6.18
CA ASN A 378 -18.77 -4.12 -5.27
C ASN A 378 -17.29 -4.53 -5.37
N ILE A 379 -16.70 -4.55 -6.57
CA ILE A 379 -15.28 -4.85 -6.76
C ILE A 379 -14.41 -3.75 -6.14
N ILE A 380 -14.75 -2.48 -6.39
CA ILE A 380 -14.04 -1.33 -5.81
C ILE A 380 -14.08 -1.41 -4.29
N ASP A 381 -15.25 -1.70 -3.72
CA ASP A 381 -15.42 -1.81 -2.27
C ASP A 381 -14.53 -2.92 -1.70
N LYS A 382 -14.62 -4.13 -2.25
CA LYS A 382 -13.77 -5.25 -1.84
C LYS A 382 -12.28 -4.96 -1.99
N PHE A 383 -11.89 -4.25 -3.05
CA PHE A 383 -10.49 -3.89 -3.28
C PHE A 383 -10.00 -2.89 -2.24
N ILE A 384 -10.73 -1.79 -2.00
CA ILE A 384 -10.36 -0.77 -1.01
C ILE A 384 -10.26 -1.36 0.40
N ASP A 385 -11.08 -2.36 0.71
CA ASP A 385 -11.09 -3.02 2.02
C ASP A 385 -10.03 -4.13 2.15
N SER A 386 -9.29 -4.46 1.09
CA SER A 386 -8.28 -5.52 1.09
C SER A 386 -6.93 -5.10 1.66
N GLU A 387 -6.18 -6.05 2.21
CA GLU A 387 -4.78 -5.83 2.66
C GLU A 387 -3.86 -5.44 1.49
N ASN A 388 -4.09 -6.00 0.31
CA ASN A 388 -3.34 -5.67 -0.90
C ASN A 388 -3.45 -4.18 -1.25
N PHE A 389 -4.61 -3.56 -1.03
CA PHE A 389 -4.77 -2.13 -1.28
C PHE A 389 -3.89 -1.29 -0.35
N GLU A 390 -3.83 -1.62 0.95
CA GLU A 390 -2.95 -0.91 1.88
C GLU A 390 -1.48 -1.05 1.50
N ALA A 391 -1.05 -2.25 1.10
CA ALA A 391 0.31 -2.49 0.61
C ALA A 391 0.63 -1.66 -0.64
N ILE A 392 -0.29 -1.59 -1.61
CA ILE A 392 -0.14 -0.77 -2.82
C ILE A 392 0.01 0.71 -2.46
N ILE A 393 -0.85 1.24 -1.58
CA ILE A 393 -0.77 2.65 -1.15
C ILE A 393 0.54 2.92 -0.41
N ASN A 394 0.98 2.01 0.47
CA ASN A 394 2.24 2.15 1.21
C ASN A 394 3.45 2.22 0.27
N ASN A 395 3.50 1.36 -0.74
CA ASN A 395 4.57 1.36 -1.73
C ASN A 395 4.54 2.65 -2.57
N LEU A 396 3.37 3.04 -3.08
CA LEU A 396 3.20 4.28 -3.85
C LEU A 396 3.65 5.52 -3.06
N ILE A 397 3.24 5.64 -1.80
CA ILE A 397 3.63 6.77 -0.94
C ILE A 397 5.14 6.75 -0.67
N SER A 398 5.72 5.56 -0.45
CA SER A 398 7.16 5.42 -0.26
C SER A 398 7.95 5.89 -1.48
N ASP A 399 7.55 5.45 -2.68
CA ASP A 399 8.18 5.85 -3.94
C ASP A 399 8.03 7.36 -4.21
N ILE A 400 6.85 7.93 -3.94
CA ILE A 400 6.60 9.37 -4.09
C ILE A 400 7.53 10.16 -3.16
N ILE A 401 7.63 9.77 -1.89
CA ILE A 401 8.48 10.47 -0.91
C ILE A 401 9.95 10.33 -1.31
N GLU A 402 10.41 9.15 -1.70
CA GLU A 402 11.80 8.96 -2.10
C GLU A 402 12.16 9.78 -3.34
N ASN A 403 11.30 9.79 -4.35
CA ASN A 403 11.51 10.59 -5.54
C ASN A 403 11.52 12.09 -5.19
N PHE A 404 10.55 12.55 -4.39
CA PHE A 404 10.48 13.94 -3.95
C PHE A 404 11.73 14.38 -3.18
N MET A 405 12.24 13.54 -2.27
CA MET A 405 13.44 13.86 -1.49
C MET A 405 14.71 13.89 -2.36
N LYS A 406 14.78 13.06 -3.40
CA LYS A 406 15.90 13.01 -4.36
C LYS A 406 15.84 14.11 -5.42
N THR A 407 14.74 14.83 -5.57
CA THR A 407 14.65 15.95 -6.51
C THR A 407 15.53 17.12 -6.04
N PRO A 408 16.38 17.70 -6.91
CA PRO A 408 17.10 18.93 -6.61
C PRO A 408 16.14 20.08 -6.24
N ILE A 409 16.48 20.86 -5.22
CA ILE A 409 15.57 21.89 -4.70
C ILE A 409 15.21 22.93 -5.76
N TYR A 410 16.16 23.32 -6.63
CA TYR A 410 15.89 24.30 -7.68
C TYR A 410 14.81 23.88 -8.67
N GLU A 411 14.66 22.57 -8.93
CA GLU A 411 13.61 22.04 -9.81
C GLU A 411 12.23 22.13 -9.17
N LEU A 412 12.15 21.93 -7.84
CA LEU A 412 10.89 22.04 -7.09
C LEU A 412 10.40 23.48 -6.96
N THR A 413 11.31 24.45 -7.03
CA THR A 413 10.99 25.87 -6.83
C THR A 413 10.89 26.66 -8.14
N GLN A 414 11.20 26.02 -9.27
CA GLN A 414 11.27 26.66 -10.57
C GLN A 414 9.94 27.32 -10.95
N GLY A 415 9.99 28.60 -11.31
CA GLY A 415 8.82 29.37 -11.75
C GLY A 415 7.95 29.94 -10.64
N ASN A 416 8.33 29.76 -9.37
CA ASN A 416 7.66 30.37 -8.22
C ASN A 416 8.65 30.94 -7.17
N GLU A 417 9.84 31.32 -7.59
CA GLU A 417 10.94 31.74 -6.71
C GLU A 417 10.55 32.96 -5.87
N GLU A 418 9.97 33.99 -6.49
CA GLU A 418 9.56 35.22 -5.78
C GLU A 418 8.39 34.96 -4.81
N GLY A 419 7.46 34.07 -5.17
CA GLY A 419 6.37 33.64 -4.29
C GLY A 419 6.90 32.94 -3.04
N ILE A 420 7.89 32.06 -3.20
CA ILE A 420 8.55 31.37 -2.08
C ILE A 420 9.34 32.36 -1.21
N LEU A 421 10.10 33.27 -1.82
CA LEU A 421 10.87 34.29 -1.09
C LEU A 421 9.97 35.17 -0.23
N ASN A 422 8.87 35.69 -0.80
CA ASN A 422 7.94 36.54 -0.08
C ASN A 422 7.22 35.77 1.03
N THR A 423 6.73 34.56 0.74
CA THR A 423 6.03 33.72 1.73
C THR A 423 6.96 33.33 2.89
N SER A 424 8.20 32.96 2.59
CA SER A 424 9.20 32.63 3.60
C SER A 424 9.52 33.83 4.49
N TYR A 425 9.68 35.02 3.90
CA TYR A 425 9.86 36.26 4.65
C TYR A 425 8.67 36.53 5.59
N GLN A 426 7.44 36.44 5.09
CA GLN A 426 6.26 36.69 5.94
C GLN A 426 6.15 35.66 7.08
N MET A 427 6.44 34.38 6.80
CA MET A 427 6.41 33.33 7.81
C MET A 427 7.43 33.60 8.92
N VAL A 428 8.69 33.86 8.55
CA VAL A 428 9.75 34.17 9.52
C VAL A 428 9.47 35.48 10.25
N LYS A 429 8.98 36.51 9.56
CA LYS A 429 8.59 37.79 10.17
C LYS A 429 7.49 37.60 11.22
N ASN A 430 6.49 36.79 10.94
CA ASN A 430 5.42 36.51 11.90
C ASN A 430 5.94 35.79 13.14
N VAL A 431 6.87 34.83 12.98
CA VAL A 431 7.54 34.16 14.11
C VAL A 431 8.39 35.16 14.90
N TYR A 432 9.17 35.99 14.21
CA TYR A 432 10.01 37.03 14.81
C TYR A 432 9.19 38.04 15.62
N ASN A 433 8.10 38.56 15.05
CA ASN A 433 7.22 39.48 15.76
C ASN A 433 6.59 38.84 17.01
N ARG A 434 6.11 37.60 16.90
CA ARG A 434 5.56 36.87 18.06
C ARG A 434 6.60 36.64 19.15
N PHE A 435 7.84 36.32 18.78
CA PHE A 435 8.94 36.19 19.73
C PHE A 435 9.19 37.51 20.46
N ILE A 436 9.27 38.61 19.72
CA ILE A 436 9.48 39.95 20.30
C ILE A 436 8.37 40.34 21.26
N GLU A 437 7.12 40.16 20.84
CA GLU A 437 5.95 40.58 21.61
C GLU A 437 5.74 39.76 22.89
N ASN A 438 6.11 38.47 22.89
CA ASN A 438 5.70 37.55 23.97
C ASN A 438 6.86 36.95 24.77
N GLN A 439 8.09 36.93 24.24
CA GLN A 439 9.18 36.13 24.81
C GLN A 439 10.51 36.89 24.91
N ALA A 440 10.73 37.92 24.07
CA ALA A 440 12.02 38.59 24.04
C ALA A 440 12.37 39.27 25.37
N GLU A 441 11.40 39.92 26.02
CA GLU A 441 11.64 40.59 27.30
C GLU A 441 12.08 39.60 28.39
N GLU A 442 11.39 38.46 28.49
CA GLU A 442 11.72 37.38 29.43
C GLU A 442 13.11 36.79 29.13
N VAL A 443 13.39 36.45 27.86
CA VAL A 443 14.69 35.90 27.44
C VAL A 443 15.83 36.87 27.73
N ILE A 444 15.64 38.16 27.48
CA ILE A 444 16.65 39.18 27.75
C ILE A 444 16.82 39.40 29.25
N SER A 445 15.75 39.30 30.06
CA SER A 445 15.87 39.40 31.51
C SER A 445 16.66 38.24 32.14
N ILE A 446 16.62 37.05 31.52
CA ILE A 446 17.39 35.88 31.93
C ILE A 446 18.88 36.04 31.57
N LEU A 447 19.17 36.73 30.46
CA LEU A 447 20.51 37.14 30.10
C LEU A 447 20.92 38.28 31.06
N ASP A 448 21.49 37.96 32.23
CA ASP A 448 21.97 38.94 33.20
C ASP A 448 23.13 39.78 32.61
N ILE A 449 22.78 40.83 31.85
CA ILE A 449 23.73 41.70 31.15
C ILE A 449 24.64 42.41 32.16
N SER A 450 24.12 42.75 33.34
CA SER A 450 24.90 43.37 34.40
C SER A 450 26.06 42.46 34.83
N SER A 451 25.78 41.18 35.08
CA SER A 451 26.81 40.19 35.42
C SER A 451 27.78 39.94 34.25
N ILE A 452 27.29 39.83 33.01
CA ILE A 452 28.14 39.65 31.83
C ILE A 452 29.15 40.79 31.70
N VAL A 453 28.71 42.03 31.93
CA VAL A 453 29.57 43.22 31.86
C VAL A 453 30.53 43.28 33.06
N GLU A 454 30.07 42.96 34.27
CA GLU A 454 30.91 42.88 35.46
C GLU A 454 32.06 41.88 35.26
N ASP A 455 31.74 40.65 34.84
CA ASP A 455 32.72 39.59 34.57
C ASP A 455 33.72 40.05 33.51
N ARG A 456 33.22 40.66 32.42
CA ARG A 456 34.10 41.13 31.34
C ARG A 456 35.07 42.22 31.78
N ILE A 457 34.65 43.12 32.68
CA ILE A 457 35.52 44.16 33.26
C ILE A 457 36.53 43.54 34.23
N ASN A 458 36.11 42.53 34.99
CA ASN A 458 37.00 41.81 35.91
C ASN A 458 38.08 41.01 35.18
N GLU A 459 37.79 40.49 33.98
CA GLU A 459 38.76 39.82 33.12
C GLU A 459 39.85 40.73 32.53
N PHE A 460 39.58 42.04 32.38
CA PHE A 460 40.58 42.95 31.81
C PHE A 460 41.81 43.11 32.72
N ASP A 461 42.99 43.23 32.12
CA ASP A 461 44.20 43.54 32.90
C ASP A 461 44.03 44.84 33.69
N VAL A 462 44.60 44.89 34.90
CA VAL A 462 44.50 46.06 35.80
C VAL A 462 44.97 47.36 35.11
N TYR A 463 45.89 47.24 34.16
CA TYR A 463 46.36 48.34 33.31
C TYR A 463 45.25 48.91 32.42
N LEU A 464 44.49 48.07 31.73
CA LEU A 464 43.41 48.52 30.84
C LEU A 464 42.27 49.17 31.64
N ALA A 465 41.98 48.63 32.84
CA ALA A 465 41.02 49.22 33.76
C ALA A 465 41.48 50.61 34.27
N GLU A 466 42.78 50.76 34.59
CA GLU A 466 43.37 52.07 34.92
C GLU A 466 43.23 53.04 33.73
N GLU A 467 43.54 52.60 32.51
CA GLU A 467 43.48 53.45 31.31
C GLU A 467 42.08 54.00 31.07
N ILE A 468 41.04 53.15 31.13
CA ILE A 468 39.64 53.56 30.99
C ILE A 468 39.25 54.58 32.08
N ILE A 469 39.61 54.32 33.34
CA ILE A 469 39.25 55.21 34.46
C ILE A 469 40.00 56.54 34.38
N LEU A 470 41.28 56.51 33.99
CA LEU A 470 42.09 57.72 33.78
C LEU A 470 41.57 58.54 32.60
N GLU A 471 41.19 57.91 31.50
CA GLU A 471 40.67 58.61 30.32
C GLU A 471 39.40 59.41 30.70
N ILE A 472 38.50 58.79 31.47
CA ILE A 472 37.26 59.42 31.93
C ILE A 472 37.52 60.50 32.99
N SER A 473 38.50 60.33 33.89
CA SER A 473 38.65 61.16 35.11
C SER A 473 39.85 62.13 35.09
N SER A 474 40.69 62.12 34.05
CA SER A 474 41.98 62.83 34.04
C SER A 474 41.85 64.35 34.19
N LYS A 475 40.75 64.93 33.70
CA LYS A 475 40.52 66.38 33.74
C LYS A 475 40.23 66.85 35.17
N GLU A 476 39.42 66.09 35.88
CA GLU A 476 39.00 66.30 37.26
C GLU A 476 40.19 66.13 38.21
N LEU A 477 40.98 65.06 38.02
CA LEU A 477 42.19 64.81 38.83
C LEU A 477 43.26 65.90 38.66
N LYS A 478 43.44 66.42 37.44
CA LYS A 478 44.33 67.57 37.19
C LYS A 478 43.84 68.82 37.94
N ALA A 479 42.54 69.09 37.96
CA ALA A 479 41.98 70.22 38.68
C ALA A 479 42.25 70.13 40.19
N ILE A 480 42.12 68.94 40.78
CA ILE A 480 42.45 68.72 42.20
C ILE A 480 43.95 68.97 42.45
N THR A 481 44.83 68.51 41.55
CA THR A 481 46.29 68.74 41.66
C THR A 481 46.63 70.24 41.68
N TRP A 482 46.01 71.02 40.80
CA TRP A 482 46.15 72.47 40.75
C TRP A 482 45.62 73.17 42.00
N LEU A 483 44.46 72.73 42.50
CA LEU A 483 43.85 73.26 43.72
C LEU A 483 44.74 73.00 44.94
N GLY A 484 45.37 71.83 45.02
CA GLY A 484 46.37 71.50 46.04
C GLY A 484 47.58 72.43 46.02
N GLY A 485 48.06 72.78 44.82
CA GLY A 485 49.12 73.80 44.66
C GLY A 485 48.68 75.20 45.08
N LEU A 486 47.46 75.60 44.74
CA LEU A 486 46.89 76.88 45.15
C LEU A 486 46.73 76.99 46.68
N LEU A 487 46.15 75.96 47.31
CA LEU A 487 45.99 75.89 48.77
C LEU A 487 47.35 75.86 49.48
N GLY A 488 48.32 75.10 48.96
CA GLY A 488 49.67 75.07 49.50
C GLY A 488 50.34 76.45 49.45
N ALA A 489 50.12 77.19 48.37
CA ALA A 489 50.63 78.56 48.24
C ALA A 489 49.97 79.52 49.24
N LEU A 490 48.65 79.40 49.44
CA LEU A 490 47.90 80.19 50.43
C LEU A 490 48.35 79.89 51.87
N ILE A 491 48.50 78.60 52.22
CA ILE A 491 48.99 78.18 53.55
C ILE A 491 50.44 78.64 53.75
N GLY A 492 51.28 78.61 52.72
CA GLY A 492 52.66 79.13 52.78
C GLY A 492 52.73 80.64 53.05
N ILE A 493 51.70 81.40 52.69
CA ILE A 493 51.56 82.83 53.05
C ILE A 493 51.09 82.99 54.50
N LEU A 494 50.10 82.19 54.92
CA LEU A 494 49.45 82.29 56.23
C LEU A 494 50.29 81.72 57.38
N SER A 495 51.06 80.66 57.15
CA SER A 495 51.83 79.96 58.18
C SER A 495 52.88 80.85 58.88
N PRO A 496 53.68 81.67 58.16
CA PRO A 496 54.59 82.61 58.81
C PRO A 496 53.87 83.74 59.59
N ILE A 497 52.64 84.10 59.20
CA ILE A 497 51.80 85.09 59.90
C ILE A 497 51.30 84.51 61.22
N LEU A 498 50.79 83.28 61.18
CA LEU A 498 50.31 82.53 62.36
C LEU A 498 51.43 82.18 63.33
N SER A 499 52.64 81.87 62.84
CA SER A 499 53.79 81.55 63.71
C SER A 499 54.38 82.75 64.48
N LYS A 500 53.89 83.97 64.19
CA LYS A 500 54.33 85.22 64.83
C LYS A 500 53.32 85.73 65.89
N ILE A 501 52.16 85.08 65.99
CA ILE A 501 51.18 85.22 67.07
C ILE A 501 51.50 84.11 68.07
#